data_AF-A0A2W4IUK2-F1
#
_entry.id   AF-A0A2W4IUK2-F1
#
_cell.length_a   1.000
_cell.length_b   1.000
_cell.length_c   1.000
_cell.angle_alpha   90.00
_cell.angle_beta   90.00
_cell.angle_gamma   90.00
#
_symmetry.space_group_name_H-M   'P 1'
#
loop_
_entity.id
_entity.type
_entity.pdbx_description
1 polymer ?
#
loop_
_entity_poly.entity_id
_entity_poly.type
_entity_poly.pdbx_seq_one_letter_code
_entity_poly.pdbx_strand_id
1 'polypeptide(L)'
;MTADFELSHDELRAVVRFVAQTAEDLLPVFERAQPGDHRPRAAVAAAWDFVDGAPRSKRLRVASMDAHRAAGAAPDEPARLAAQAAGDAASAAYLHPISKEHQVAHILRAAANAARIAEIEADAVAAEKAIELACSRATPAVVGVLRRYPPPSPGRRRVTELMAEVDFRLRSTGLGS
;
A
#
# COMPACT_ATOMS: atom_id res chain seq x y z
N MET A 1 -7.45 -20.99 11.75
CA MET A 1 -7.96 -19.77 12.42
C MET A 1 -9.25 -19.39 11.75
N THR A 2 -10.31 -19.17 12.51
CA THR A 2 -11.58 -18.65 12.01
C THR A 2 -11.41 -17.18 11.64
N ALA A 3 -12.08 -16.73 10.58
CA ALA A 3 -12.10 -15.33 10.20
C ALA A 3 -12.97 -14.53 11.18
N ASP A 4 -12.60 -13.28 11.45
CA ASP A 4 -13.38 -12.37 12.32
C ASP A 4 -14.50 -11.66 11.54
N PHE A 5 -14.38 -11.59 10.21
CA PHE A 5 -15.36 -11.03 9.27
C PHE A 5 -15.18 -11.62 7.87
N GLU A 6 -16.01 -11.21 6.92
CA GLU A 6 -15.87 -11.61 5.51
C GLU A 6 -15.21 -10.51 4.67
N LEU A 7 -14.44 -10.93 3.68
CA LEU A 7 -13.89 -10.06 2.63
C LEU A 7 -14.28 -10.64 1.27
N SER A 8 -15.05 -9.88 0.50
CA SER A 8 -15.40 -10.28 -0.85
C SER A 8 -14.21 -10.09 -1.80
N HIS A 9 -14.24 -10.76 -2.96
CA HIS A 9 -13.24 -10.51 -4.01
C HIS A 9 -13.29 -9.07 -4.52
N ASP A 10 -14.46 -8.44 -4.56
CA ASP A 10 -14.60 -7.06 -5.03
C ASP A 10 -13.99 -6.08 -4.02
N GLU A 11 -14.15 -6.33 -2.72
CA GLU A 11 -13.49 -5.56 -1.67
C GLU A 11 -11.97 -5.70 -1.74
N LEU A 12 -11.46 -6.92 -1.95
CA LEU A 12 -10.04 -7.16 -2.15
C LEU A 12 -9.52 -6.46 -3.40
N ARG A 13 -10.25 -6.47 -4.51
CA ARG A 13 -9.89 -5.75 -5.74
C ARG A 13 -9.87 -4.24 -5.52
N ALA A 14 -10.83 -3.71 -4.75
CA ALA A 14 -10.85 -2.29 -4.40
C ALA A 14 -9.62 -1.89 -3.57
N VAL A 15 -9.25 -2.70 -2.58
CA VAL A 15 -8.03 -2.48 -1.77
C VAL A 15 -6.78 -2.60 -2.64
N VAL A 16 -6.65 -3.65 -3.46
CA VAL A 16 -5.47 -3.82 -4.33
C VAL A 16 -5.34 -2.66 -5.31
N ARG A 17 -6.44 -2.20 -5.92
CA ARG A 17 -6.43 -1.04 -6.82
C ARG A 17 -5.90 0.21 -6.11
N PHE A 18 -6.37 0.49 -4.90
CA PHE A 18 -5.92 1.63 -4.11
C PHE A 18 -4.40 1.61 -3.84
N VAL A 19 -3.89 0.43 -3.46
CA VAL A 19 -2.45 0.24 -3.20
C VAL A 19 -1.65 0.29 -4.51
N ALA A 20 -2.14 -0.33 -5.58
CA ALA A 20 -1.49 -0.41 -6.89
C ALA A 20 -1.33 0.97 -7.55
N GLN A 21 -2.36 1.83 -7.48
CA GLN A 21 -2.26 3.21 -7.99
C GLN A 21 -1.11 3.98 -7.32
N THR A 22 -0.96 3.83 -5.99
CA THR A 22 0.14 4.46 -5.26
C THR A 22 1.48 3.83 -5.62
N ALA A 23 1.55 2.50 -5.70
CA ALA A 23 2.79 1.81 -6.03
C ALA A 23 3.28 2.11 -7.46
N GLU A 24 2.36 2.27 -8.42
CA GLU A 24 2.66 2.62 -9.80
C GLU A 24 3.32 3.99 -9.92
N ASP A 25 2.80 5.00 -9.21
CA ASP A 25 3.39 6.35 -9.15
C ASP A 25 4.83 6.34 -8.59
N LEU A 26 5.16 5.35 -7.76
CA LEU A 26 6.48 5.21 -7.13
C LEU A 26 7.47 4.38 -7.96
N LEU A 27 7.04 3.68 -9.02
CA LEU A 27 7.95 2.87 -9.85
C LEU A 27 9.14 3.68 -10.39
N PRO A 28 8.97 4.92 -10.90
CA PRO A 28 10.10 5.72 -11.38
C PRO A 28 11.16 5.99 -10.31
N VAL A 29 10.80 6.04 -9.03
CA VAL A 29 11.75 6.25 -7.92
C VAL A 29 12.69 5.05 -7.81
N PHE A 30 12.15 3.83 -7.82
CA PHE A 30 12.96 2.63 -7.78
C PHE A 30 13.77 2.43 -9.07
N GLU A 31 13.15 2.67 -10.22
CA GLU A 31 13.77 2.42 -11.53
C GLU A 31 14.92 3.38 -11.84
N ARG A 32 14.91 4.61 -11.29
CA ARG A 32 16.10 5.50 -11.35
C ARG A 32 17.27 4.92 -10.56
N ALA A 33 17.01 4.34 -9.39
CA ALA A 33 18.04 3.80 -8.52
C ALA A 33 18.54 2.41 -8.97
N GLN A 34 17.67 1.59 -9.56
CA GLN A 34 17.96 0.22 -10.01
C GLN A 34 17.33 -0.08 -11.39
N PRO A 35 17.81 0.51 -12.51
CA PRO A 35 17.16 0.39 -13.82
C PRO A 35 17.03 -1.04 -14.36
N GLY A 36 17.93 -1.95 -13.95
CA GLY A 36 17.94 -3.35 -14.38
C GLY A 36 17.10 -4.30 -13.52
N ASP A 37 16.49 -3.81 -12.43
CA ASP A 37 15.68 -4.63 -11.54
C ASP A 37 14.19 -4.42 -11.79
N HIS A 38 13.58 -5.35 -12.52
CA HIS A 38 12.16 -5.26 -12.89
C HIS A 38 11.20 -5.87 -11.86
N ARG A 39 11.69 -6.34 -10.70
CA ARG A 39 10.87 -7.04 -9.71
C ARG A 39 9.71 -6.16 -9.17
N PRO A 40 9.90 -4.87 -8.82
CA PRO A 40 8.78 -4.01 -8.42
C PRO A 40 7.74 -3.79 -9.51
N ARG A 41 8.17 -3.51 -10.75
CA ARG A 41 7.25 -3.36 -11.90
C ARG A 41 6.42 -4.63 -12.13
N ALA A 42 7.05 -5.80 -12.02
CA ALA A 42 6.35 -7.08 -12.15
C ALA A 42 5.30 -7.30 -11.06
N ALA A 43 5.54 -6.82 -9.83
CA ALA A 43 4.57 -6.88 -8.73
C ALA A 43 3.37 -5.96 -8.96
N VAL A 44 3.60 -4.72 -9.41
CA VAL A 44 2.52 -3.78 -9.76
C VAL A 44 1.69 -4.33 -10.92
N ALA A 45 2.32 -4.86 -11.97
CA ALA A 45 1.60 -5.49 -13.08
C ALA A 45 0.75 -6.68 -12.63
N ALA A 46 1.28 -7.55 -11.75
CA ALA A 46 0.51 -8.67 -11.22
C ALA A 46 -0.67 -8.21 -10.33
N ALA A 47 -0.50 -7.11 -9.59
CA ALA A 47 -1.57 -6.50 -8.82
C ALA A 47 -2.71 -5.99 -9.72
N TRP A 48 -2.36 -5.31 -10.83
CA TRP A 48 -3.34 -4.89 -11.84
C TRP A 48 -4.05 -6.06 -12.53
N ASP A 49 -3.34 -7.14 -12.88
CA ASP A 49 -3.96 -8.37 -13.40
C ASP A 49 -5.04 -8.89 -12.41
N PHE A 50 -4.74 -8.89 -11.11
CA PHE A 50 -5.70 -9.26 -10.07
C PHE A 50 -6.85 -8.27 -9.97
N VAL A 51 -6.64 -6.97 -10.10
CA VAL A 51 -7.71 -5.96 -10.12
C VAL A 51 -8.68 -6.19 -11.28
N ASP A 52 -8.17 -6.55 -12.46
CA ASP A 52 -8.93 -6.61 -13.72
C ASP A 52 -9.68 -7.92 -13.97
N GLY A 53 -9.42 -8.96 -13.18
CA GLY A 53 -10.24 -10.17 -13.24
C GLY A 53 -9.52 -11.42 -12.79
N ALA A 54 -8.19 -11.42 -12.86
CA ALA A 54 -7.41 -12.61 -12.62
C ALA A 54 -7.60 -13.14 -11.19
N PRO A 55 -7.61 -14.47 -10.99
CA PRO A 55 -7.65 -15.05 -9.67
C PRO A 55 -6.33 -14.80 -8.93
N ARG A 56 -6.36 -14.94 -7.59
CA ARG A 56 -5.13 -15.08 -6.81
C ARG A 56 -4.27 -16.21 -7.40
N SER A 57 -3.01 -15.91 -7.70
CA SER A 57 -2.16 -16.85 -8.44
C SER A 57 -0.79 -17.01 -7.80
N LYS A 58 -0.06 -18.06 -8.21
CA LYS A 58 1.36 -18.22 -7.85
C LYS A 58 2.18 -17.03 -8.34
N ARG A 59 1.90 -16.52 -9.54
CA ARG A 59 2.58 -15.36 -10.13
C ARG A 59 2.46 -14.12 -9.22
N LEU A 60 1.25 -13.81 -8.75
CA LEU A 60 1.00 -12.69 -7.84
C LEU A 60 1.80 -12.80 -6.54
N ARG A 61 1.77 -13.98 -5.91
CA ARG A 61 2.52 -14.25 -4.68
C ARG A 61 4.03 -14.14 -4.88
N VAL A 62 4.55 -14.72 -5.96
CA VAL A 62 5.98 -14.69 -6.28
C VAL A 62 6.44 -13.26 -6.55
N ALA A 63 5.68 -12.49 -7.34
CA ALA A 63 6.00 -11.11 -7.65
C ALA A 63 6.01 -10.22 -6.40
N SER A 64 5.05 -10.39 -5.48
CA SER A 64 5.06 -9.76 -4.15
C SER A 64 6.38 -10.05 -3.40
N MET A 65 6.76 -11.32 -3.27
CA MET A 65 7.98 -11.72 -2.57
C MET A 65 9.26 -11.21 -3.27
N ASP A 66 9.29 -11.22 -4.60
CA ASP A 66 10.39 -10.69 -5.41
C ASP A 66 10.58 -9.19 -5.18
N ALA A 67 9.49 -8.41 -5.17
CA ALA A 67 9.53 -6.97 -4.91
C ALA A 67 9.96 -6.65 -3.47
N HIS A 68 9.52 -7.43 -2.47
CA HIS A 68 10.05 -7.29 -1.10
C HIS A 68 11.53 -7.64 -0.99
N ARG A 69 12.01 -8.64 -1.75
CA ARG A 69 13.46 -8.91 -1.86
C ARG A 69 14.21 -7.78 -2.57
N ALA A 70 13.60 -7.13 -3.56
CA ALA A 70 14.16 -5.94 -4.20
C ALA A 70 14.26 -4.77 -3.22
N ALA A 71 13.23 -4.56 -2.39
CA ALA A 71 13.27 -3.58 -1.32
C ALA A 71 14.42 -3.85 -0.33
N GLY A 72 14.62 -5.10 0.08
CA GLY A 72 15.73 -5.48 0.95
C GLY A 72 17.13 -5.27 0.35
N ALA A 73 17.24 -5.16 -0.98
CA ALA A 73 18.49 -4.94 -1.71
C ALA A 73 18.61 -3.51 -2.28
N ALA A 74 17.67 -2.62 -1.97
CA ALA A 74 17.65 -1.26 -2.51
C ALA A 74 18.80 -0.41 -1.93
N PRO A 75 19.38 0.50 -2.73
CA PRO A 75 20.58 1.24 -2.34
C PRO A 75 20.31 2.39 -1.36
N ASP A 76 19.08 2.89 -1.30
CA ASP A 76 18.66 4.01 -0.47
C ASP A 76 17.23 3.85 0.07
N GLU A 77 16.84 4.75 0.97
CA GLU A 77 15.51 4.71 1.59
C GLU A 77 14.37 4.90 0.56
N PRO A 78 14.39 5.89 -0.35
CA PRO A 78 13.32 6.06 -1.34
C PRO A 78 13.11 4.84 -2.24
N ALA A 79 14.17 4.24 -2.78
CA ALA A 79 14.08 3.03 -3.59
C ALA A 79 13.51 1.85 -2.78
N ARG A 80 13.98 1.68 -1.53
CA ARG A 80 13.44 0.64 -0.63
C ARG A 80 11.93 0.81 -0.43
N LEU A 81 11.47 2.03 -0.16
CA LEU A 81 10.06 2.34 0.08
C LEU A 81 9.20 2.12 -1.17
N ALA A 82 9.69 2.50 -2.34
CA ALA A 82 9.01 2.28 -3.62
C ALA A 82 8.85 0.78 -3.94
N ALA A 83 9.93 -0.02 -3.81
CA ALA A 83 9.86 -1.47 -3.99
C ALA A 83 8.97 -2.16 -2.95
N GLN A 84 8.97 -1.65 -1.70
CA GLN A 84 8.06 -2.14 -0.66
C GLN A 84 6.59 -1.89 -1.02
N ALA A 85 6.26 -0.69 -1.53
CA ALA A 85 4.91 -0.36 -1.97
C ALA A 85 4.45 -1.28 -3.12
N ALA A 86 5.34 -1.59 -4.07
CA ALA A 86 5.05 -2.56 -5.14
C ALA A 86 4.77 -3.98 -4.61
N GLY A 87 5.57 -4.46 -3.65
CA GLY A 87 5.31 -5.73 -2.97
C GLY A 87 3.99 -5.73 -2.19
N ASP A 88 3.65 -4.61 -1.56
CA ASP A 88 2.40 -4.42 -0.82
C ASP A 88 1.18 -4.45 -1.76
N ALA A 89 1.27 -3.85 -2.95
CA ALA A 89 0.19 -3.90 -3.96
C ALA A 89 -0.19 -5.33 -4.31
N ALA A 90 0.79 -6.19 -4.59
CA ALA A 90 0.53 -7.60 -4.87
C ALA A 90 0.08 -8.39 -3.61
N SER A 91 0.62 -8.03 -2.44
CA SER A 91 0.28 -8.69 -1.17
C SER A 91 -1.14 -8.36 -0.67
N ALA A 92 -1.67 -7.19 -1.01
CA ALA A 92 -3.00 -6.74 -0.61
C ALA A 92 -4.12 -7.69 -1.07
N ALA A 93 -3.91 -8.44 -2.14
CA ALA A 93 -4.84 -9.48 -2.59
C ALA A 93 -5.00 -10.61 -1.55
N TYR A 94 -4.05 -10.77 -0.64
CA TYR A 94 -4.04 -11.77 0.42
C TYR A 94 -4.35 -11.18 1.81
N LEU A 95 -4.95 -9.99 1.87
CA LEU A 95 -5.41 -9.40 3.12
C LEU A 95 -6.26 -10.41 3.91
N HIS A 96 -5.87 -10.65 5.16
CA HIS A 96 -6.55 -11.64 6.00
C HIS A 96 -7.70 -10.96 6.77
N PRO A 97 -8.90 -11.56 6.81
CA PRO A 97 -10.04 -11.04 7.56
C PRO A 97 -9.92 -11.39 9.06
N ILE A 98 -8.82 -10.97 9.67
CA ILE A 98 -8.54 -11.14 11.09
C ILE A 98 -8.30 -9.75 11.63
N SER A 99 -9.04 -9.36 12.65
CA SER A 99 -9.05 -8.03 13.27
C SER A 99 -7.75 -7.79 14.04
N LYS A 100 -6.67 -7.58 13.29
CA LYS A 100 -5.32 -7.32 13.80
C LYS A 100 -4.76 -6.09 13.14
N GLU A 101 -4.16 -5.24 13.97
CA GLU A 101 -3.58 -3.96 13.59
C GLU A 101 -2.60 -4.06 12.41
N HIS A 102 -1.72 -5.07 12.42
CA HIS A 102 -0.71 -5.23 11.38
C HIS A 102 -1.30 -5.49 9.97
N GLN A 103 -2.58 -5.87 9.86
CA GLN A 103 -3.24 -6.01 8.56
C GLN A 103 -3.49 -4.65 7.89
N VAL A 104 -3.59 -3.56 8.66
CA VAL A 104 -3.74 -2.19 8.12
C VAL A 104 -2.56 -1.82 7.22
N ALA A 105 -1.36 -2.34 7.49
CA ALA A 105 -0.18 -2.08 6.66
C ALA A 105 -0.36 -2.59 5.21
N HIS A 106 -1.14 -3.64 4.97
CA HIS A 106 -1.46 -4.11 3.62
C HIS A 106 -2.37 -3.14 2.84
N ILE A 107 -3.02 -2.21 3.53
CA ILE A 107 -3.91 -1.20 2.94
C ILE A 107 -3.17 0.14 2.82
N LEU A 108 -2.50 0.59 3.89
CA LEU A 108 -2.06 1.99 4.01
C LEU A 108 -0.55 2.21 3.87
N ARG A 109 0.28 1.16 3.93
CA ARG A 109 1.74 1.35 3.94
C ARG A 109 2.27 1.94 2.63
N ALA A 110 1.66 1.63 1.48
CA ALA A 110 2.05 2.26 0.21
C ALA A 110 1.82 3.78 0.23
N ALA A 111 0.69 4.25 0.77
CA ALA A 111 0.41 5.68 0.91
C ALA A 111 1.38 6.37 1.87
N ALA A 112 1.69 5.72 3.01
CA ALA A 112 2.69 6.23 3.95
C ALA A 112 4.10 6.27 3.34
N ASN A 113 4.46 5.26 2.53
CA ASN A 113 5.72 5.23 1.79
C ASN A 113 5.79 6.36 0.77
N ALA A 114 4.70 6.66 0.04
CA ALA A 114 4.65 7.78 -0.90
C ALA A 114 4.88 9.12 -0.19
N ALA A 115 4.20 9.35 0.94
CA ALA A 115 4.40 10.56 1.75
C ALA A 115 5.85 10.67 2.26
N ARG A 116 6.44 9.55 2.72
CA ARG A 116 7.84 9.53 3.18
C ARG A 116 8.84 9.80 2.05
N ILE A 117 8.62 9.24 0.86
CA ILE A 117 9.46 9.52 -0.32
C ILE A 117 9.39 11.01 -0.67
N ALA A 118 8.17 11.58 -0.74
CA ALA A 118 7.98 13.00 -1.01
C ALA A 118 8.66 13.90 0.05
N GLU A 119 8.61 13.50 1.33
CA GLU A 119 9.31 14.20 2.42
C GLU A 119 10.83 14.21 2.25
N ILE A 120 11.41 13.08 1.78
CA ILE A 120 12.86 12.95 1.57
C ILE A 120 13.30 13.73 0.33
N GLU A 121 12.55 13.64 -0.77
CA GLU A 121 12.90 14.27 -2.05
C GLU A 121 12.64 15.78 -2.06
N ALA A 122 11.74 16.27 -1.22
CA ALA A 122 11.38 17.69 -1.13
C ALA A 122 11.24 18.18 0.32
N ASP A 123 10.05 18.03 0.92
CA ASP A 123 9.73 18.58 2.25
C ASP A 123 8.41 18.03 2.83
N ALA A 124 8.03 18.52 4.02
CA ALA A 124 6.79 18.15 4.69
C ALA A 124 5.51 18.57 3.93
N VAL A 125 5.57 19.61 3.09
CA VAL A 125 4.43 20.05 2.27
C VAL A 125 4.19 19.07 1.13
N ALA A 126 5.26 18.53 0.54
CA ALA A 126 5.16 17.46 -0.46
C ALA A 126 4.59 16.17 0.16
N ALA A 127 4.98 15.83 1.39
CA ALA A 127 4.41 14.70 2.13
C ALA A 127 2.90 14.86 2.37
N GLU A 128 2.47 16.05 2.77
CA GLU A 128 1.05 16.40 2.98
C GLU A 128 0.22 16.20 1.71
N LYS A 129 0.71 16.71 0.56
CA LYS A 129 0.04 16.51 -0.75
C LYS A 129 -0.08 15.05 -1.15
N ALA A 130 0.91 14.22 -0.81
CA ALA A 130 0.85 12.79 -1.07
C ALA A 130 -0.24 12.10 -0.20
N ILE A 131 -0.41 12.54 1.05
CA ILE A 131 -1.50 12.07 1.93
C ILE A 131 -2.86 12.51 1.39
N GLU A 132 -3.00 13.76 0.95
CA GLU A 132 -4.23 14.27 0.33
C GLU A 132 -4.61 13.48 -0.93
N LEU A 133 -3.62 13.20 -1.80
CA LEU A 133 -3.83 12.39 -2.99
C LEU A 133 -4.32 10.97 -2.63
N ALA A 134 -3.68 10.33 -1.65
CA ALA A 134 -4.13 9.03 -1.16
C ALA A 134 -5.57 9.10 -0.62
N CYS A 135 -5.91 10.11 0.17
CA CYS A 135 -7.27 10.30 0.67
C CYS A 135 -8.28 10.48 -0.46
N SER A 136 -7.94 11.23 -1.52
CA SER A 136 -8.82 11.45 -2.68
C SER A 136 -9.08 10.17 -3.51
N ARG A 137 -8.15 9.20 -3.48
CA ARG A 137 -8.26 7.92 -4.19
C ARG A 137 -9.01 6.85 -3.40
N ALA A 138 -9.12 7.00 -2.08
CA ALA A 138 -9.77 6.02 -1.24
C ALA A 138 -11.29 6.01 -1.50
N THR A 139 -11.80 4.89 -1.99
CA THR A 139 -13.24 4.72 -2.23
C THR A 139 -13.96 4.32 -0.94
N PRO A 140 -15.30 4.46 -0.87
CA PRO A 140 -16.08 3.97 0.27
C PRO A 140 -15.86 2.49 0.58
N ALA A 141 -15.59 1.66 -0.43
CA ALA A 141 -15.26 0.24 -0.24
C ALA A 141 -13.92 0.07 0.51
N VAL A 142 -12.89 0.84 0.15
CA VAL A 142 -11.59 0.81 0.83
C VAL A 142 -11.74 1.26 2.28
N VAL A 143 -12.45 2.37 2.53
CA VAL A 143 -12.70 2.88 3.88
C VAL A 143 -13.54 1.90 4.70
N GLY A 144 -14.54 1.27 4.08
CA GLY A 144 -15.37 0.24 4.71
C GLY A 144 -14.56 -0.99 5.16
N VAL A 145 -13.63 -1.46 4.32
CA VAL A 145 -12.68 -2.53 4.69
C VAL A 145 -11.73 -2.08 5.79
N LEU A 146 -11.13 -0.89 5.68
CA LEU A 146 -10.20 -0.34 6.67
C LEU A 146 -10.83 -0.28 8.07
N ARG A 147 -12.10 0.14 8.16
CA ARG A 147 -12.84 0.27 9.41
C ARG A 147 -13.12 -1.06 10.12
N ARG A 148 -13.00 -2.21 9.43
CA ARG A 148 -13.10 -3.55 10.04
C ARG A 148 -11.83 -3.95 10.81
N TYR A 149 -10.72 -3.25 10.58
CA TYR A 149 -9.48 -3.44 11.31
C TYR A 149 -9.34 -2.39 12.41
N PRO A 150 -8.72 -2.75 13.56
CA PRO A 150 -8.40 -1.77 14.59
C PRO A 150 -7.42 -0.73 14.02
N PRO A 151 -7.50 0.55 14.47
CA PRO A 151 -6.55 1.58 14.06
C PRO A 151 -5.11 1.18 14.34
N PRO A 152 -4.15 1.56 13.48
CA PRO A 152 -2.73 1.33 13.71
C PRO A 152 -2.22 2.13 14.92
N SER A 153 -1.38 1.51 15.73
CA SER A 153 -0.66 2.15 16.81
C SER A 153 0.46 3.01 16.20
N PRO A 154 0.57 4.29 16.57
CA PRO A 154 1.68 5.12 16.10
C PRO A 154 3.00 4.53 16.60
N GLY A 155 3.82 4.05 15.67
CA GLY A 155 5.15 3.51 15.95
C GLY A 155 6.22 4.60 15.97
N ARG A 156 7.44 4.24 16.38
CA ARG A 156 8.59 5.18 16.47
C ARG A 156 9.22 5.56 15.13
N ARG A 157 8.75 5.00 14.00
CA ARG A 157 9.33 5.25 12.67
C ARG A 157 8.48 6.27 11.93
N ARG A 158 9.11 7.13 11.12
CA ARG A 158 8.38 8.16 10.34
C ARG A 158 7.26 7.59 9.47
N VAL A 159 7.50 6.44 8.82
CA VAL A 159 6.47 5.75 8.02
C VAL A 159 5.28 5.29 8.87
N THR A 160 5.48 4.86 10.11
CA THR A 160 4.36 4.44 10.98
C THR A 160 3.54 5.63 11.48
N GLU A 161 4.16 6.79 11.68
CA GLU A 161 3.46 8.05 11.97
C GLU A 161 2.60 8.49 10.78
N LEU A 162 3.19 8.51 9.58
CA LEU A 162 2.48 8.86 8.34
C LEU A 162 1.32 7.89 8.05
N MET A 163 1.50 6.60 8.32
CA MET A 163 0.44 5.61 8.17
C MET A 163 -0.72 5.84 9.14
N ALA A 164 -0.43 6.21 10.39
CA ALA A 164 -1.45 6.56 11.38
C ALA A 164 -2.20 7.84 10.99
N GLU A 165 -1.50 8.83 10.42
CA GLU A 165 -2.12 10.05 9.89
C GLU A 165 -3.09 9.75 8.72
N VAL A 166 -2.66 8.93 7.76
CA VAL A 166 -3.54 8.48 6.65
C VAL A 166 -4.76 7.74 7.20
N ASP A 167 -4.57 6.81 8.15
CA ASP A 167 -5.66 6.08 8.80
C ASP A 167 -6.67 7.02 9.47
N PHE A 168 -6.18 7.98 10.25
CA PHE A 168 -7.00 8.97 10.93
C PHE A 168 -7.87 9.78 9.95
N ARG A 169 -7.30 10.28 8.86
CA ARG A 169 -8.03 11.06 7.84
C ARG A 169 -9.09 10.21 7.12
N LEU A 170 -8.74 9.00 6.72
CA LEU A 170 -9.67 8.07 6.05
C LEU A 170 -10.80 7.62 6.96
N ARG A 171 -10.56 7.50 8.28
CA ARG A 171 -11.62 7.18 9.23
C ARG A 171 -12.52 8.38 9.52
N SER A 172 -11.96 9.59 9.51
CA SER A 172 -12.67 10.84 9.83
C SER A 172 -13.55 11.38 8.69
N THR A 173 -13.29 10.98 7.44
CA THR A 173 -14.03 11.42 6.23
C THR A 173 -15.49 10.94 6.13
N GLY A 174 -16.05 10.35 7.20
CA GLY A 174 -17.47 10.01 7.31
C GLY A 174 -18.14 10.45 8.62
N LEU A 175 -17.53 11.38 9.37
CA LEU A 175 -18.13 12.00 10.57
C LEU A 175 -18.83 13.33 10.27
N GLY A 176 -19.05 13.66 9.00
CA GLY A 176 -19.69 14.90 8.58
C GLY A 176 -20.70 14.68 7.46
N SER A 177 -21.97 14.95 7.80
CA SER A 177 -23.17 15.14 6.96
C SER A 177 -23.80 13.91 6.34
#